data_AF-A0A936FQD1-F1
#
_entry.id   AF-A0A936FQD1-F1
#
_cell.length_a   1.000
_cell.length_b   1.000
_cell.length_c   1.000
_cell.angle_alpha   90.00
_cell.angle_beta   90.00
_cell.angle_gamma   90.00
#
_symmetry.space_group_name_H-M   'P 1'
#
loop_
_entity.id
_entity.type
_entity.pdbx_description
1 polymer ?
#
loop_
_entity_poly.entity_id
_entity_poly.type
_entity_poly.pdbx_seq_one_letter_code
_entity_poly.pdbx_strand_id
1 'polypeptide(L)'
;MLKKAKAEMAGDSTESAKDVSQSVLNSSHQIWLAGLGAFSRAQAEGMKVFETLVKQGERLEEKTRRAASDTAAAARGAARAKAKEMQEMAGGTWDKLEQVFEARVERALSKLGVYTQNDVQRLAQRVDELSDAVNRLLKATGVQPRTAAAAEKPARKTVRGAKAAAAKATRKAPRKAAAK
;
A
#
# COMPACT_ATOMS: atom_id res chain seq x y z
N MET A 1 -74.62 -41.75 57.45
CA MET A 1 -73.26 -41.42 57.95
C MET A 1 -72.20 -41.30 56.85
N LEU A 2 -72.22 -42.10 55.77
CA LEU A 2 -71.17 -42.06 54.72
C LEU A 2 -71.14 -40.80 53.82
N LYS A 3 -72.29 -40.14 53.58
CA LYS A 3 -72.34 -38.92 52.75
C LYS A 3 -71.69 -37.69 53.40
N LYS A 4 -71.70 -37.60 54.73
CA LYS A 4 -71.12 -36.46 55.48
C LYS A 4 -69.59 -36.57 55.55
N ALA A 5 -69.06 -37.78 55.78
CA ALA A 5 -67.63 -38.04 55.76
C ALA A 5 -66.97 -37.80 54.38
N LYS A 6 -67.68 -38.11 53.28
CA LYS A 6 -67.19 -37.84 51.91
C LYS A 6 -67.13 -36.34 51.59
N ALA A 7 -68.04 -35.54 52.14
CA ALA A 7 -68.06 -34.09 51.93
C ALA A 7 -66.95 -33.39 52.73
N GLU A 8 -66.68 -33.82 53.97
CA GLU A 8 -65.56 -33.30 54.77
C GLU A 8 -64.20 -33.71 54.19
N MET A 9 -64.03 -34.96 53.75
CA MET A 9 -62.80 -35.38 53.05
C MET A 9 -62.57 -34.63 51.71
N ALA A 10 -63.64 -34.30 50.98
CA ALA A 10 -63.53 -33.54 49.74
C ALA A 10 -63.19 -32.05 49.99
N GLY A 11 -63.70 -31.46 51.08
CA GLY A 11 -63.35 -30.10 51.50
C GLY A 11 -61.89 -29.99 51.93
N ASP A 12 -61.43 -30.90 52.80
CA ASP A 12 -60.06 -30.96 53.33
C ASP A 12 -59.01 -31.23 52.23
N SER A 13 -59.33 -32.09 51.27
CA SER A 13 -58.48 -32.34 50.10
C SER A 13 -58.35 -31.11 49.18
N THR A 14 -59.41 -30.30 49.09
CA THR A 14 -59.42 -29.10 48.24
C THR A 14 -58.68 -27.94 48.88
N GLU A 15 -58.75 -27.79 50.21
CA GLU A 15 -57.95 -26.82 50.97
C GLU A 15 -56.46 -27.18 50.94
N SER A 16 -56.13 -28.45 51.18
CA SER A 16 -54.76 -28.95 51.11
C SER A 16 -54.14 -28.75 49.72
N ALA A 17 -54.89 -28.98 48.64
CA ALA A 17 -54.41 -28.75 47.27
C ALA A 17 -54.14 -27.26 46.97
N LYS A 18 -54.92 -26.35 47.55
CA LYS A 18 -54.73 -24.89 47.40
C LYS A 18 -53.51 -24.42 48.18
N ASP A 19 -53.29 -24.92 49.40
CA ASP A 19 -52.13 -24.58 50.23
C ASP A 19 -50.82 -25.08 49.59
N VAL A 20 -50.82 -26.30 49.06
CA VAL A 20 -49.67 -26.84 48.30
C VAL A 20 -49.40 -25.98 47.05
N SER A 21 -50.43 -25.58 46.31
CA SER A 21 -50.27 -24.74 45.11
C SER A 21 -49.73 -23.35 45.45
N GLN A 22 -50.18 -22.74 46.56
CA GLN A 22 -49.66 -21.46 47.05
C GLN A 22 -48.22 -21.57 47.54
N SER A 23 -47.87 -22.66 48.24
CA SER A 23 -46.49 -22.93 48.67
C SER A 23 -45.53 -23.08 47.49
N VAL A 24 -45.94 -23.81 46.44
CA VAL A 24 -45.13 -23.95 45.20
C VAL A 24 -44.97 -22.60 44.50
N LEU A 25 -46.02 -21.78 44.43
CA LEU A 25 -45.94 -20.45 43.82
C LEU A 25 -45.01 -19.51 44.61
N ASN A 26 -45.11 -19.52 45.94
CA ASN A 26 -44.26 -18.72 46.82
C ASN A 26 -42.78 -19.15 46.74
N SER A 27 -42.51 -20.46 46.72
CA SER A 27 -41.16 -21.00 46.52
C SER A 27 -40.59 -20.61 45.15
N SER A 28 -41.40 -20.74 44.09
CA SER A 28 -41.00 -20.34 42.73
C SER A 28 -40.69 -18.85 42.64
N HIS A 29 -41.47 -18.01 43.31
CA HIS A 29 -41.23 -16.57 43.37
C HIS A 29 -39.95 -16.24 44.16
N GLN A 30 -39.69 -16.94 45.27
CA GLN A 30 -38.44 -16.79 46.02
C GLN A 30 -37.22 -17.21 45.19
N ILE A 31 -37.30 -18.31 44.45
CA ILE A 31 -36.23 -18.76 43.54
C ILE A 31 -35.99 -17.73 42.44
N TRP A 32 -37.06 -17.12 41.89
CA TRP A 32 -36.91 -16.05 40.91
C TRP A 32 -36.24 -14.82 41.54
N LEU A 33 -36.72 -14.32 42.67
CA LEU A 33 -36.13 -13.16 43.34
C LEU A 33 -34.66 -13.41 43.72
N ALA A 34 -34.34 -14.62 44.18
CA ALA A 34 -32.96 -15.04 44.43
C ALA A 34 -32.13 -15.07 43.14
N GLY A 35 -32.69 -15.55 42.03
CA GLY A 35 -32.07 -15.52 40.71
C GLY A 35 -31.79 -14.10 40.21
N LEU A 36 -32.76 -13.19 40.35
CA LEU A 36 -32.60 -11.77 40.02
C LEU A 36 -31.55 -11.10 40.91
N GLY A 37 -31.56 -11.37 42.22
CA GLY A 37 -30.57 -10.84 43.15
C GLY A 37 -29.15 -11.35 42.87
N ALA A 38 -29.00 -12.64 42.59
CA ALA A 38 -27.73 -13.24 42.20
C ALA A 38 -27.23 -12.70 40.85
N PHE A 39 -28.12 -12.50 39.89
CA PHE A 39 -27.79 -11.90 38.60
C PHE A 39 -27.33 -10.43 38.74
N SER A 40 -28.05 -9.63 39.54
CA SER A 40 -27.63 -8.24 39.84
C SER A 40 -26.27 -8.20 40.55
N ARG A 41 -26.00 -9.14 41.46
CA ARG A 41 -24.69 -9.25 42.12
C ARG A 41 -23.59 -9.65 41.13
N ALA A 42 -23.87 -10.61 40.25
CA ALA A 42 -22.93 -11.02 39.20
C ALA A 42 -22.67 -9.90 38.18
N GLN A 43 -23.66 -9.06 37.85
CA GLN A 43 -23.43 -7.86 37.04
C GLN A 43 -22.51 -6.86 37.75
N ALA A 44 -22.76 -6.57 39.02
CA ALA A 44 -21.95 -5.62 39.78
C ALA A 44 -20.50 -6.11 39.96
N GLU A 45 -20.31 -7.37 40.35
CA GLU A 45 -19.00 -7.98 40.53
C GLU A 45 -18.31 -8.25 39.17
N GLY A 46 -19.08 -8.64 38.15
CA GLY A 46 -18.61 -8.89 36.79
C GLY A 46 -18.05 -7.65 36.10
N MET A 47 -18.72 -6.49 36.25
CA MET A 47 -18.21 -5.23 35.70
C MET A 47 -16.87 -4.83 36.34
N LYS A 48 -16.69 -5.04 37.64
CA LYS A 48 -15.43 -4.76 38.33
C LYS A 48 -14.28 -5.65 37.85
N VAL A 49 -14.55 -6.94 37.64
CA VAL A 49 -13.58 -7.87 37.07
C VAL A 49 -13.24 -7.49 35.63
N PHE A 50 -14.24 -7.13 34.83
CA PHE A 50 -14.05 -6.66 33.46
C PHE A 50 -13.15 -5.41 33.41
N GLU A 51 -13.44 -4.37 34.21
CA GLU A 51 -12.59 -3.17 34.27
C GLU A 51 -11.16 -3.49 34.70
N THR A 52 -10.99 -4.45 35.61
CA THR A 52 -9.66 -4.89 36.04
C THR A 52 -8.91 -5.57 34.90
N LEU A 53 -9.58 -6.45 34.14
CA LEU A 53 -9.02 -7.10 32.97
C LEU A 53 -8.69 -6.11 31.87
N VAL A 54 -9.54 -5.10 31.63
CA VAL A 54 -9.26 -4.02 30.66
C VAL A 54 -8.02 -3.25 31.08
N LYS A 55 -7.92 -2.81 32.34
CA LYS A 55 -6.72 -2.12 32.85
C LYS A 55 -5.46 -2.99 32.76
N GLN A 56 -5.58 -4.30 32.98
CA GLN A 56 -4.47 -5.23 32.79
C GLN A 56 -4.10 -5.39 31.31
N GLY A 57 -5.09 -5.42 30.41
CA GLY A 57 -4.91 -5.44 28.96
C GLY A 57 -4.22 -4.19 28.44
N GLU A 58 -4.67 -3.00 28.84
CA GLU A 58 -4.02 -1.72 28.50
C GLU A 58 -2.57 -1.68 28.99
N ARG A 59 -2.31 -2.11 30.22
CA ARG A 59 -0.94 -2.20 30.75
C ARG A 59 -0.08 -3.21 29.98
N LEU A 60 -0.67 -4.32 29.54
CA LEU A 60 0.03 -5.34 28.77
C LEU A 60 0.34 -4.84 27.35
N GLU A 61 -0.61 -4.18 26.71
CA GLU A 61 -0.45 -3.52 25.41
C GLU A 61 0.67 -2.47 25.49
N GLU A 62 0.62 -1.59 26.49
CA GLU A 62 1.61 -0.53 26.65
C GLU A 62 3.01 -1.12 26.86
N LYS A 63 3.16 -2.13 27.71
CA LYS A 63 4.43 -2.85 27.91
C LYS A 63 4.92 -3.51 26.63
N THR A 64 4.04 -4.18 25.90
CA THR A 64 4.38 -4.86 24.64
C THR A 64 4.79 -3.86 23.57
N ARG A 65 4.06 -2.74 23.45
CA ARG A 65 4.35 -1.66 22.52
C ARG A 65 5.70 -1.00 22.82
N ARG A 66 6.00 -0.74 24.11
CA ARG A 66 7.32 -0.23 24.55
C ARG A 66 8.44 -1.21 24.23
N ALA A 67 8.28 -2.49 24.58
CA ALA A 67 9.29 -3.52 24.28
C ALA A 67 9.52 -3.67 22.77
N ALA A 68 8.46 -3.63 21.97
CA ALA A 68 8.55 -3.67 20.52
C ALA A 68 9.23 -2.40 19.96
N SER A 69 8.91 -1.22 20.47
CA SER A 69 9.57 0.02 20.05
C SER A 69 11.05 0.04 20.42
N ASP A 70 11.40 -0.45 21.60
CA ASP A 70 12.78 -0.53 22.07
C ASP A 70 13.59 -1.54 21.25
N THR A 71 13.00 -2.71 20.99
CA THR A 71 13.62 -3.72 20.12
C THR A 71 13.81 -3.18 18.70
N ALA A 72 12.82 -2.49 18.15
CA ALA A 72 12.93 -1.87 16.83
C ALA A 72 13.96 -0.73 16.80
N ALA A 73 14.06 0.07 17.87
CA ALA A 73 15.07 1.11 18.01
C ALA A 73 16.48 0.50 18.10
N ALA A 74 16.67 -0.53 18.90
CA ALA A 74 17.93 -1.27 19.01
C ALA A 74 18.34 -1.92 17.68
N ALA A 75 17.40 -2.58 17.00
CA ALA A 75 17.65 -3.18 15.69
C ALA A 75 18.02 -2.12 14.63
N ARG A 76 17.32 -0.98 14.60
CA ARG A 76 17.67 0.15 13.73
C ARG A 76 19.05 0.72 14.07
N GLY A 77 19.39 0.82 15.36
CA GLY A 77 20.70 1.26 15.83
C GLY A 77 21.81 0.33 15.35
N ALA A 78 21.64 -0.99 15.54
CA ALA A 78 22.57 -2.00 15.07
C ALA A 78 22.71 -2.02 13.55
N ALA A 79 21.59 -1.89 12.81
CA ALA A 79 21.60 -1.81 11.36
C ALA A 79 22.34 -0.55 10.87
N ARG A 80 22.14 0.60 11.50
CA ARG A 80 22.89 1.83 11.19
C ARG A 80 24.37 1.70 11.51
N ALA A 81 24.72 1.07 12.63
CA ALA A 81 26.12 0.82 12.99
C ALA A 81 26.81 -0.08 11.95
N LYS A 82 26.17 -1.19 11.56
CA LYS A 82 26.68 -2.06 10.49
C LYS A 82 26.76 -1.38 9.14
N ALA A 83 25.76 -0.57 8.78
CA ALA A 83 25.79 0.21 7.54
C ALA A 83 26.96 1.21 7.54
N LYS A 84 27.21 1.87 8.67
CA LYS A 84 28.34 2.79 8.84
C LYS A 84 29.68 2.05 8.77
N GLU A 85 29.81 0.91 9.44
CA GLU A 85 31.01 0.06 9.39
C GLU A 85 31.27 -0.44 7.96
N MET A 86 30.22 -0.88 7.24
CA MET A 86 30.33 -1.28 5.85
C MET A 86 30.67 -0.11 4.93
N GLN A 87 30.16 1.09 5.22
CA GLN A 87 30.53 2.30 4.47
C GLN A 87 32.00 2.71 4.73
N GLU A 88 32.47 2.59 5.96
CA GLU A 88 33.87 2.89 6.34
C GLU A 88 34.85 1.84 5.82
N MET A 89 34.51 0.55 5.88
CA MET A 89 35.36 -0.55 5.42
C MET A 89 35.34 -0.76 3.90
N ALA A 90 34.32 -0.24 3.20
CA ALA A 90 33.99 -0.73 1.86
C ALA A 90 33.76 0.37 0.82
N GLY A 91 34.39 1.54 0.94
CA GLY A 91 34.40 2.53 -0.15
C GLY A 91 34.72 1.94 -1.53
N GLY A 92 35.59 0.92 -1.59
CA GLY A 92 35.91 0.19 -2.84
C GLY A 92 34.98 -0.99 -3.21
N THR A 93 34.31 -1.63 -2.25
CA THR A 93 33.32 -2.70 -2.55
C THR A 93 31.95 -2.11 -2.91
N TRP A 94 31.63 -0.91 -2.40
CA TRP A 94 30.41 -0.19 -2.72
C TRP A 94 30.38 0.25 -4.19
N ASP A 95 31.50 0.74 -4.72
CA ASP A 95 31.66 1.03 -6.15
C ASP A 95 31.41 -0.21 -7.04
N LYS A 96 31.90 -1.37 -6.60
CA LYS A 96 31.65 -2.64 -7.31
C LYS A 96 30.19 -3.10 -7.23
N LEU A 97 29.51 -2.83 -6.11
CA LEU A 97 28.08 -3.09 -5.97
C LEU A 97 27.23 -2.09 -6.78
N GLU A 98 27.68 -0.85 -6.89
CA GLU A 98 27.08 0.16 -7.77
C GLU A 98 27.16 -0.28 -9.23
N GLN A 99 28.31 -0.77 -9.69
CA GLN A 99 28.44 -1.39 -11.03
C GLN A 99 27.50 -2.59 -11.22
N VAL A 100 27.33 -3.47 -10.22
CA VAL A 100 26.42 -4.64 -10.33
C VAL A 100 24.96 -4.22 -10.29
N PHE A 101 24.61 -3.21 -9.50
CA PHE A 101 23.29 -2.63 -9.45
C PHE A 101 22.95 -1.98 -10.78
N GLU A 102 23.84 -1.15 -11.32
CA GLU A 102 23.68 -0.48 -12.60
C GLU A 102 23.56 -1.51 -13.74
N ALA A 103 24.40 -2.54 -13.78
CA ALA A 103 24.27 -3.64 -14.73
C ALA A 103 22.95 -4.44 -14.58
N ARG A 104 22.34 -4.46 -13.39
CA ARG A 104 21.06 -5.14 -13.16
C ARG A 104 19.86 -4.26 -13.49
N VAL A 105 19.95 -2.96 -13.21
CA VAL A 105 18.99 -1.94 -13.63
C VAL A 105 18.99 -1.84 -15.16
N GLU A 106 20.16 -1.77 -15.79
CA GLU A 106 20.35 -1.81 -17.23
C GLU A 106 19.67 -3.05 -17.82
N ARG A 107 19.98 -4.25 -17.30
CA ARG A 107 19.34 -5.50 -17.77
C ARG A 107 17.82 -5.50 -17.59
N ALA A 108 17.28 -4.86 -16.55
CA ALA A 108 15.84 -4.75 -16.33
C ALA A 108 15.20 -3.75 -17.31
N LEU A 109 15.85 -2.62 -17.59
CA LEU A 109 15.42 -1.63 -18.56
C LEU A 109 15.46 -2.17 -19.99
N SER A 110 16.52 -2.91 -20.36
CA SER A 110 16.63 -3.58 -21.65
C SER A 110 15.51 -4.62 -21.84
N LYS A 111 15.13 -5.35 -20.77
CA LYS A 111 13.99 -6.28 -20.80
C LYS A 111 12.63 -5.58 -20.95
N LEU A 112 12.53 -4.34 -20.49
CA LEU A 112 11.33 -3.51 -20.63
C LEU A 112 11.28 -2.76 -21.98
N GLY A 113 12.32 -2.90 -22.82
CA GLY A 113 12.41 -2.25 -24.13
C GLY A 113 12.85 -0.79 -24.08
N VAL A 114 13.38 -0.33 -22.95
CA VAL A 114 13.96 1.01 -22.83
C VAL A 114 15.40 0.94 -23.34
N TYR A 115 15.62 1.44 -24.55
CA TYR A 115 16.97 1.56 -25.13
C TYR A 115 17.81 2.56 -24.32
N THR A 116 19.03 2.16 -23.98
CA THR A 116 19.94 2.96 -23.17
C THR A 116 20.74 3.94 -24.02
N GLN A 117 21.41 4.91 -23.40
CA GLN A 117 22.22 5.89 -24.13
C GLN A 117 23.37 5.21 -24.92
N ASN A 118 23.93 4.12 -24.37
CA ASN A 118 24.96 3.31 -25.05
C ASN A 118 24.42 2.62 -26.31
N ASP A 119 23.17 2.14 -26.27
CA ASP A 119 22.53 1.52 -27.44
C ASP A 119 22.36 2.53 -28.57
N VAL A 120 21.96 3.76 -28.23
CA VAL A 120 21.84 4.87 -29.18
C VAL A 120 23.19 5.24 -29.78
N GLN A 121 24.26 5.30 -28.98
CA GLN A 121 25.61 5.58 -29.47
C GLN A 121 26.15 4.47 -30.39
N ARG A 122 25.95 3.19 -30.04
CA ARG A 122 26.33 2.07 -30.92
C ARG A 122 25.57 2.10 -32.24
N LEU A 123 24.29 2.46 -32.20
CA LEU A 123 23.50 2.60 -33.42
C LEU A 123 24.02 3.77 -34.27
N ALA A 124 24.33 4.91 -33.66
CA ALA A 124 24.89 6.07 -34.35
C ALA A 124 26.21 5.72 -35.07
N GLN A 125 27.15 5.06 -34.37
CA GLN A 125 28.41 4.60 -34.98
C GLN A 125 28.19 3.65 -36.17
N ARG A 126 27.26 2.69 -36.03
CA ARG A 126 26.91 1.79 -37.14
C ARG A 126 26.31 2.53 -38.33
N VAL A 127 25.51 3.57 -38.07
CA VAL A 127 24.94 4.41 -39.13
C VAL A 127 26.03 5.24 -39.82
N ASP A 128 27.01 5.75 -39.07
CA ASP A 128 28.14 6.48 -39.63
C ASP A 128 29.01 5.59 -40.51
N GLU A 129 29.39 4.39 -40.02
CA GLU A 129 30.15 3.39 -40.79
C GLU A 129 29.41 2.96 -42.06
N LEU A 130 28.10 2.76 -41.96
CA LEU A 130 27.27 2.40 -43.12
C LEU A 130 27.18 3.57 -44.11
N SER A 131 27.04 4.80 -43.62
CA SER A 131 27.02 6.01 -44.44
C SER A 131 28.33 6.17 -45.22
N ASP A 132 29.46 5.88 -44.58
CA ASP A 132 30.77 5.88 -45.21
C ASP A 132 30.91 4.77 -46.26
N ALA A 133 30.47 3.55 -45.95
CA ALA A 133 30.49 2.44 -46.89
C ALA A 133 29.63 2.71 -48.13
N VAL A 134 28.42 3.28 -47.94
CA VAL A 134 27.54 3.69 -49.03
C VAL A 134 28.15 4.80 -49.87
N ASN A 135 28.74 5.83 -49.24
CA ASN A 135 29.43 6.90 -49.95
C ASN A 135 30.62 6.38 -50.77
N ARG A 136 31.37 5.40 -50.26
CA ARG A 136 32.45 4.75 -51.01
C ARG A 136 31.90 3.95 -52.20
N LEU A 137 30.81 3.22 -52.01
CA LEU A 137 30.17 2.47 -53.09
C LEU A 137 29.59 3.39 -54.17
N LEU A 138 28.90 4.47 -53.80
CA LEU A 138 28.38 5.46 -54.74
C LEU A 138 29.52 6.11 -55.56
N LYS A 139 30.65 6.41 -54.93
CA LYS A 139 31.87 6.89 -55.63
C LYS A 139 32.46 5.85 -56.58
N ALA A 140 32.43 4.57 -56.21
CA ALA A 140 32.99 3.47 -57.01
C ALA A 140 32.07 3.04 -58.18
N THR A 141 30.76 3.09 -58.02
CA THR A 141 29.77 2.70 -59.04
C THR A 141 29.39 3.87 -59.96
N GLY A 142 29.84 5.09 -59.67
CA GLY A 142 29.58 6.27 -60.52
C GLY A 142 28.11 6.70 -60.57
N VAL A 143 27.26 6.16 -59.70
CA VAL A 143 25.84 6.53 -59.62
C VAL A 143 25.74 7.84 -58.83
N GLN A 144 25.69 8.93 -59.57
CA GLN A 144 25.33 10.24 -59.01
C GLN A 144 23.88 10.17 -58.48
N PRO A 145 23.58 10.64 -57.26
CA PRO A 145 22.20 10.97 -56.93
C PRO A 145 21.70 11.94 -57.99
N ARG A 146 20.53 11.66 -58.57
CA ARG A 146 19.90 12.50 -59.59
C ARG A 146 19.55 13.85 -58.95
N THR A 147 20.52 14.75 -58.87
CA THR A 147 20.24 16.18 -58.77
C THR A 147 19.67 16.57 -60.12
N ALA A 148 18.39 16.95 -60.11
CA ALA A 148 17.71 17.52 -61.26
C ALA A 148 18.62 18.61 -61.86
N ALA A 149 19.10 18.34 -63.07
CA ALA A 149 19.89 19.27 -63.84
C ALA A 149 19.03 20.44 -64.34
N ALA A 150 19.73 21.55 -64.55
CA ALA A 150 19.42 22.68 -65.43
C ALA A 150 19.01 23.99 -64.73
N ALA A 151 20.04 24.72 -64.32
CA ALA A 151 20.01 26.17 -64.39
C ALA A 151 20.14 26.60 -65.87
N GLU A 152 19.01 26.85 -66.54
CA GLU A 152 18.97 27.81 -67.65
C GLU A 152 18.49 29.18 -67.14
N LYS A 153 19.05 30.21 -67.76
CA LYS A 153 19.08 31.64 -67.38
C LYS A 153 17.70 32.33 -67.31
N PRO A 154 17.62 33.54 -66.70
CA PRO A 154 16.40 34.06 -66.11
C PRO A 154 15.47 34.69 -67.13
N ALA A 155 14.18 34.32 -67.10
CA ALA A 155 13.12 35.06 -67.76
C ALA A 155 12.08 35.51 -66.72
N ARG A 156 12.15 36.80 -66.42
CA ARG A 156 11.20 37.57 -65.62
C ARG A 156 9.78 37.48 -66.21
N LYS A 157 8.81 37.03 -65.40
CA LYS A 157 7.45 37.60 -65.26
C LYS A 157 6.66 36.79 -64.22
N THR A 158 6.36 37.40 -63.07
CA THR A 158 4.99 37.78 -62.63
C THR A 158 4.05 36.56 -62.58
N VAL A 159 3.36 36.20 -61.50
CA VAL A 159 2.62 37.03 -60.55
C VAL A 159 2.15 36.13 -59.39
N ARG A 160 2.08 36.73 -58.20
CA ARG A 160 0.91 36.74 -57.30
C ARG A 160 0.52 35.47 -56.51
N GLY A 161 0.34 35.69 -55.21
CA GLY A 161 -0.61 34.95 -54.38
C GLY A 161 0.07 34.23 -53.23
N ALA A 162 0.19 34.87 -52.08
CA ALA A 162 -0.72 34.66 -50.93
C ALA A 162 -0.17 33.55 -50.00
N LYS A 163 0.32 33.92 -48.82
CA LYS A 163 -0.42 33.84 -47.53
C LYS A 163 -0.42 32.38 -47.04
N ALA A 164 0.10 31.99 -45.87
CA ALA A 164 -0.03 32.55 -44.53
C ALA A 164 1.09 31.94 -43.64
N ALA A 165 1.63 32.65 -42.65
CA ALA A 165 1.33 32.46 -41.21
C ALA A 165 1.24 30.97 -40.77
N ALA A 166 1.95 30.47 -39.75
CA ALA A 166 2.00 31.05 -38.41
C ALA A 166 3.08 30.40 -37.52
N ALA A 167 3.52 31.21 -36.55
CA ALA A 167 3.83 30.89 -35.15
C ALA A 167 4.94 29.87 -34.82
N LYS A 168 6.15 30.40 -34.56
CA LYS A 168 7.06 29.85 -33.55
C LYS A 168 6.81 30.56 -32.23
N ALA A 169 6.14 29.88 -31.30
CA ALA A 169 6.09 30.25 -29.90
C ALA A 169 7.40 29.80 -29.23
N THR A 170 8.18 30.75 -28.72
CA THR A 170 9.16 30.47 -27.66
C THR A 170 9.05 31.57 -26.63
N ARG A 171 8.59 31.22 -25.42
CA ARG A 171 8.84 32.06 -24.26
C ARG A 171 9.22 31.18 -23.08
N LYS A 172 10.51 31.26 -22.81
CA LYS A 172 11.25 30.76 -21.65
C LYS A 172 10.96 31.69 -20.47
N ALA A 173 10.65 31.15 -19.28
CA ALA A 173 11.00 31.76 -17.99
C ALA A 173 10.76 30.76 -16.82
N PRO A 174 11.69 30.62 -15.87
CA PRO A 174 11.59 29.75 -14.70
C PRO A 174 11.20 30.50 -13.40
N ARG A 175 11.04 29.71 -12.33
CA ARG A 175 11.01 30.02 -10.88
C ARG A 175 9.63 30.26 -10.25
N LYS A 176 9.30 29.44 -9.25
CA LYS A 176 9.17 29.92 -7.87
C LYS A 176 9.23 28.78 -6.85
N ALA A 177 10.15 28.91 -5.90
CA ALA A 177 10.05 28.33 -4.57
C ALA A 177 9.23 29.27 -3.69
N ALA A 178 8.41 28.73 -2.78
CA ALA A 178 8.13 29.31 -1.46
C ALA A 178 7.35 28.31 -0.61
N ALA A 179 7.82 28.14 0.62
CA ALA A 179 7.21 27.39 1.70
C ALA A 179 5.96 28.07 2.27
N LYS A 180 5.08 27.27 2.87
CA LYS A 180 4.56 27.50 4.21
C LYS A 180 4.10 26.17 4.81
#